data_AF-A0A7K3EEA8-F1
#
_entry.id   AF-A0A7K3EEA8-F1
#
_cell.length_a   1.000
_cell.length_b   1.000
_cell.length_c   1.000
_cell.angle_alpha   90.00
_cell.angle_beta   90.00
_cell.angle_gamma   90.00
#
_symmetry.space_group_name_H-M   'P 1'
#
loop_
_entity.id
_entity.type
_entity.pdbx_description
1 polymer ?
#
loop_
_entity_poly.entity_id
_entity_poly.type
_entity_poly.pdbx_seq_one_letter_code
_entity_poly.pdbx_strand_id
1 'polypeptide(L)'
;MPNRRRAVDPTHPLGGFARRLRDLQAEAIARAGSGEAASEISIDEVAVKKKPWPTTRSAIYAALNGSRLPSPYTLCAIVTAWDPRGQDAIAEWLKLRDRVEEQLINLRPAAATVTSSRRTGAAPPRRGHAREEYDQEALQALVQRLKAEAAKKDLPVQAIAVRARLGRTTTSEVLNGRSVPSARTVAALAHALGLPADDLLRMRAAALRE
;
A
#
# COMPACT_ATOMS: atom_id res chain seq x y z
N MET A 1 6.62 9.66 29.72
CA MET A 1 6.98 10.64 28.67
C MET A 1 5.78 10.79 27.72
N PRO A 2 5.00 11.87 27.80
CA PRO A 2 3.87 12.05 26.90
C PRO A 2 4.41 12.32 25.48
N ASN A 3 4.07 11.42 24.56
CA ASN A 3 4.52 11.43 23.18
C ASN A 3 3.95 12.69 22.49
N ARG A 4 4.69 13.80 22.47
CA ARG A 4 4.27 15.05 21.79
C ARG A 4 3.91 14.71 20.34
N ARG A 5 2.62 14.78 20.02
CA ARG A 5 2.10 14.55 18.68
C ARG A 5 2.81 15.52 17.74
N ARG A 6 3.66 15.01 16.85
CA ARG A 6 4.40 15.84 15.91
C ARG A 6 3.39 16.59 15.03
N ALA A 7 3.65 17.89 14.79
CA ALA A 7 2.91 18.66 13.80
C ALA A 7 3.03 17.93 12.46
N VAL A 8 1.89 17.53 11.91
CA VAL A 8 1.82 16.83 10.64
C VAL A 8 1.47 17.89 9.61
N ASP A 9 2.34 18.06 8.62
CA ASP A 9 2.12 18.97 7.50
C ASP A 9 0.95 18.44 6.64
N PRO A 10 -0.23 19.10 6.64
CA PRO A 10 -1.39 18.62 5.89
C PRO A 10 -1.23 18.81 4.38
N THR A 11 -0.27 19.61 3.92
CA THR A 11 -0.02 19.86 2.49
C THR A 11 0.74 18.71 1.83
N HIS A 12 1.45 17.90 2.63
CA HIS A 12 2.14 16.71 2.16
C HIS A 12 1.19 15.49 2.14
N PRO A 13 1.20 14.61 1.11
CA PRO A 13 0.28 13.47 1.01
C PRO A 13 0.27 12.55 2.25
N LEU A 14 1.45 12.25 2.81
CA LEU A 14 1.55 11.47 4.05
C LEU A 14 0.88 12.17 5.23
N GLY A 15 0.94 13.49 5.29
CA GLY A 15 0.38 14.23 6.39
C GLY A 15 -1.13 14.37 6.30
N GLY A 16 -1.66 14.59 5.09
CA GLY A 16 -3.09 14.48 4.81
C GLY A 16 -3.65 13.10 5.20
N PHE A 17 -2.95 12.03 4.82
CA PHE A 17 -3.35 10.66 5.16
C PHE A 17 -3.29 10.39 6.68
N ALA A 18 -2.23 10.83 7.35
CA ALA A 18 -2.08 10.68 8.79
C ALA A 18 -3.15 11.44 9.58
N ARG A 19 -3.57 12.62 9.08
CA ARG A 19 -4.69 13.37 9.67
C ARG A 19 -5.99 12.57 9.61
N ARG A 20 -6.33 11.99 8.45
CA ARG A 20 -7.52 11.13 8.32
C ARG A 20 -7.49 9.94 9.30
N LEU A 21 -6.33 9.31 9.49
CA LEU A 21 -6.20 8.23 10.48
C LEU A 21 -6.38 8.71 11.93
N ARG A 22 -5.97 9.93 12.24
CA ARG A 22 -6.20 10.55 13.56
C ARG A 22 -7.66 10.89 13.79
N ASP A 23 -8.33 11.41 12.76
CA ASP A 23 -9.75 11.72 12.81
C ASP A 23 -10.55 10.43 13.04
N LEU A 24 -10.22 9.35 12.30
CA LEU A 24 -10.78 8.02 12.51
C LEU A 24 -10.59 7.52 13.95
N GLN A 25 -9.39 7.67 14.51
CA GLN A 25 -9.11 7.29 15.90
C GLN A 25 -9.92 8.12 16.90
N ALA A 26 -10.02 9.43 16.68
CA ALA A 26 -10.74 10.34 17.56
C ALA A 26 -12.24 10.03 17.57
N GLU A 27 -12.82 9.75 16.40
CA GLU A 27 -14.21 9.33 16.28
C GLU A 27 -14.46 7.99 16.95
N ALA A 28 -13.55 7.02 16.82
CA ALA A 28 -13.66 5.73 17.50
C ALA A 28 -13.65 5.89 19.03
N ILE A 29 -12.76 6.73 19.55
CA ILE A 29 -12.70 7.06 20.99
C ILE A 29 -14.00 7.76 21.44
N ALA A 30 -14.52 8.69 20.65
CA ALA A 30 -15.77 9.37 20.95
C ALA A 30 -16.97 8.40 20.99
N ARG A 31 -17.01 7.41 20.08
CA ARG A 31 -18.07 6.39 20.04
C ARG A 31 -17.97 5.37 21.16
N ALA A 32 -16.78 5.06 21.65
CA ALA A 32 -16.59 4.06 22.69
C ALA A 32 -17.36 4.39 23.98
N GLY A 33 -17.59 5.68 24.28
CA GLY A 33 -18.50 6.15 25.34
C GLY A 33 -18.10 5.80 26.78
N SER A 34 -17.18 4.85 26.97
CA SER A 34 -16.65 4.38 28.25
C SER A 34 -15.14 4.15 28.16
N GLY A 35 -14.45 4.22 29.31
CA GLY A 35 -13.01 4.00 29.38
C GLY A 35 -12.58 2.56 29.04
N GLU A 36 -13.46 1.58 29.29
CA GLU A 36 -13.22 0.17 29.00
C GLU A 36 -13.30 -0.10 27.49
N ALA A 37 -14.37 0.35 26.83
CA ALA A 37 -14.50 0.25 25.37
C ALA A 37 -13.40 1.04 24.64
N ALA A 38 -12.98 2.19 25.19
CA ALA A 38 -11.86 2.96 24.66
C ALA A 38 -10.50 2.22 24.80
N SER A 39 -10.37 1.38 25.82
CA SER A 39 -9.17 0.56 26.04
C SER A 39 -9.07 -0.56 25.01
N GLU A 40 -10.19 -1.18 24.63
CA GLU A 40 -10.24 -2.25 23.61
C GLU A 40 -9.84 -1.79 22.21
N ILE A 41 -10.06 -0.52 21.89
CA ILE A 41 -9.65 0.13 20.63
C ILE A 41 -8.33 0.90 20.77
N SER A 42 -7.64 0.77 21.90
CA SER A 42 -6.35 1.44 22.11
C SER A 42 -5.29 0.94 21.12
N ILE A 43 -4.29 1.78 20.82
CA ILE A 43 -3.18 1.41 19.94
C ILE A 43 -2.46 0.15 20.45
N ASP A 44 -2.37 0.01 21.78
CA ASP A 44 -1.75 -1.15 22.43
C ASP A 44 -2.55 -2.43 22.15
N GLU A 45 -3.87 -2.40 22.33
CA GLU A 45 -4.74 -3.53 22.02
C GLU A 45 -4.72 -3.90 20.53
N VAL A 46 -4.76 -2.91 19.64
CA VAL A 46 -4.67 -3.13 18.19
C VAL A 46 -3.31 -3.75 17.79
N ALA A 47 -2.23 -3.40 18.49
CA ALA A 47 -0.91 -3.98 18.25
C ALA A 47 -0.73 -5.39 18.84
N VAL A 48 -1.44 -5.71 19.93
CA VAL A 48 -1.41 -7.03 20.58
C VAL A 48 -2.29 -8.03 19.81
N LYS A 49 -3.43 -7.59 19.28
CA LYS A 49 -4.34 -8.38 18.43
C LYS A 49 -3.74 -8.58 17.02
N LYS A 50 -2.63 -9.34 16.95
CA LYS A 50 -1.84 -9.64 15.74
C LYS A 50 -2.59 -10.44 14.66
N LYS A 51 -3.83 -10.86 14.92
CA LYS A 51 -4.66 -11.65 14.01
C LYS A 51 -6.01 -10.94 13.81
N PRO A 52 -6.51 -10.85 12.57
CA PRO A 52 -5.93 -11.39 11.33
C PRO A 52 -4.78 -10.55 10.74
N TRP A 53 -4.53 -9.35 11.28
CA TRP A 53 -3.61 -8.37 10.69
C TRP A 53 -2.37 -8.14 11.56
N PRO A 54 -1.19 -8.67 11.18
CA PRO A 54 0.03 -8.48 11.96
C PRO A 54 0.49 -7.02 11.87
N THR A 55 0.59 -6.34 13.02
CA THR A 55 1.09 -4.98 13.11
C THR A 55 1.93 -4.78 14.38
N THR A 56 2.53 -3.61 14.52
CA THR A 56 3.30 -3.22 15.71
C THR A 56 2.89 -1.84 16.17
N ARG A 57 3.05 -1.57 17.47
CA ARG A 57 2.83 -0.26 18.09
C ARG A 57 3.58 0.83 17.31
N SER A 58 4.87 0.60 17.01
CA SER A 58 5.71 1.54 16.26
C SER A 58 5.20 1.81 14.84
N ALA A 59 4.64 0.82 14.16
CA ALA A 59 4.07 1.00 12.82
C ALA A 59 2.81 1.88 12.84
N ILE A 60 1.94 1.68 13.84
CA ILE A 60 0.74 2.50 14.04
C ILE A 60 1.13 3.95 14.35
N TYR A 61 2.09 4.17 15.26
CA TYR A 61 2.57 5.53 15.55
C TYR A 61 3.24 6.19 14.34
N ALA A 62 4.00 5.46 13.53
CA ALA A 62 4.60 6.01 12.33
C ALA A 62 3.56 6.47 11.30
N ALA A 63 2.47 5.71 11.14
CA ALA A 63 1.34 6.06 10.30
C ALA A 63 0.60 7.29 10.82
N LEU A 64 0.25 7.30 12.12
CA LEU A 64 -0.43 8.43 12.76
C LEU A 64 0.40 9.70 12.80
N ASN A 65 1.73 9.60 12.80
CA ASN A 65 2.62 10.76 12.76
C ASN A 65 2.95 11.22 11.33
N GLY A 66 2.42 10.55 10.31
CA GLY A 66 2.71 10.86 8.90
C GLY A 66 4.19 10.70 8.53
N SER A 67 4.97 10.00 9.34
CA SER A 67 6.40 9.76 9.06
C SER A 67 6.59 8.63 8.06
N ARG A 68 5.61 7.72 7.93
CA ARG A 68 5.60 6.63 6.98
C ARG A 68 4.18 6.30 6.55
N LEU A 69 4.02 5.89 5.29
CA LEU A 69 2.78 5.27 4.84
C LEU A 69 2.63 3.90 5.55
N PRO A 70 1.49 3.59 6.18
CA PRO A 70 1.31 2.29 6.81
C PRO A 70 1.40 1.17 5.78
N SER A 71 1.84 0.00 6.24
CA SER A 71 1.69 -1.22 5.44
C SER A 71 0.19 -1.56 5.27
N PRO A 72 -0.20 -2.32 4.24
CA PRO A 72 -1.57 -2.81 4.09
C PRO A 72 -2.08 -3.49 5.36
N TYR A 73 -1.27 -4.35 6.00
CA TYR A 73 -1.62 -5.00 7.26
C TYR A 73 -1.83 -4.03 8.42
N THR A 74 -0.95 -3.04 8.57
CA THR A 74 -1.10 -1.99 9.59
C THR A 74 -2.38 -1.19 9.37
N LEU A 75 -2.72 -0.89 8.11
CA LEU A 75 -3.93 -0.18 7.77
C LEU A 75 -5.18 -1.01 8.04
N CYS A 76 -5.21 -2.28 7.63
CA CYS A 76 -6.33 -3.18 7.93
C CYS A 76 -6.55 -3.32 9.43
N ALA A 77 -5.48 -3.43 10.23
CA ALA A 77 -5.57 -3.50 11.69
C ALA A 77 -6.21 -2.23 12.27
N ILE A 78 -5.77 -1.05 11.81
CA ILE A 78 -6.33 0.24 12.23
C ILE A 78 -7.80 0.36 11.84
N VAL A 79 -8.14 0.09 10.58
CA VAL A 79 -9.50 0.27 10.04
C VAL A 79 -10.47 -0.71 10.69
N THR A 80 -10.08 -1.97 10.86
CA THR A 80 -10.91 -2.97 11.55
C THR A 80 -11.22 -2.56 12.99
N ALA A 81 -10.29 -1.86 13.66
CA ALA A 81 -10.46 -1.45 15.04
C ALA A 81 -11.23 -0.12 15.20
N TRP A 82 -11.08 0.81 14.26
CA TRP A 82 -11.53 2.20 14.43
C TRP A 82 -12.60 2.66 13.44
N ASP A 83 -12.81 1.99 12.31
CA ASP A 83 -13.90 2.32 11.38
C ASP A 83 -15.18 1.61 11.84
N PRO A 84 -16.34 2.32 11.92
CA PRO A 84 -17.59 1.70 12.35
C PRO A 84 -18.08 0.61 11.39
N ARG A 85 -17.64 0.65 10.12
CA ARG A 85 -17.93 -0.39 9.12
C ARG A 85 -16.95 -1.58 9.22
N GLY A 86 -15.94 -1.50 10.08
CA GLY A 86 -14.98 -2.57 10.33
C GLY A 86 -14.27 -3.04 9.06
N GLN A 87 -14.48 -4.31 8.70
CA GLN A 87 -13.81 -4.92 7.54
C GLN A 87 -14.29 -4.35 6.19
N ASP A 88 -15.53 -3.86 6.12
CA ASP A 88 -16.11 -3.39 4.86
C ASP A 88 -15.46 -2.09 4.37
N ALA A 89 -14.88 -1.30 5.29
CA ALA A 89 -14.13 -0.08 4.94
C ALA A 89 -12.72 -0.36 4.42
N ILE A 90 -12.18 -1.58 4.58
CA ILE A 90 -10.78 -1.88 4.26
C ILE A 90 -10.46 -1.57 2.80
N ALA A 91 -11.33 -1.95 1.87
CA ALA A 91 -11.09 -1.73 0.44
C ALA A 91 -10.96 -0.25 0.11
N GLU A 92 -11.82 0.60 0.68
CA GLU A 92 -11.78 2.05 0.51
C GLU A 92 -10.48 2.64 1.05
N TRP A 93 -10.07 2.25 2.25
CA TRP A 93 -8.83 2.73 2.87
C TRP A 93 -7.58 2.25 2.12
N LEU A 94 -7.59 1.04 1.56
CA LEU A 94 -6.50 0.54 0.72
C LEU A 94 -6.39 1.33 -0.59
N LYS A 95 -7.51 1.69 -1.23
CA LYS A 95 -7.51 2.59 -2.40
C LYS A 95 -6.94 3.96 -2.06
N LEU A 96 -7.36 4.55 -0.93
CA LEU A 96 -6.80 5.81 -0.45
C LEU A 96 -5.29 5.73 -0.20
N ARG A 97 -4.83 4.64 0.41
CA ARG A 97 -3.41 4.38 0.64
C ARG A 97 -2.63 4.29 -0.68
N ASP A 98 -3.17 3.58 -1.67
CA ASP A 98 -2.55 3.42 -2.99
C ASP A 98 -2.41 4.76 -3.71
N ARG A 99 -3.45 5.62 -3.65
CA ARG A 99 -3.39 6.99 -4.18
C ARG A 99 -2.30 7.83 -3.50
N VAL A 100 -2.16 7.72 -2.18
CA VAL A 100 -1.09 8.42 -1.45
C VAL A 100 0.29 7.87 -1.82
N GLU A 101 0.42 6.55 -2.01
CA GLU A 101 1.67 5.93 -2.50
C GLU A 101 2.06 6.47 -3.89
N GLU A 102 1.10 6.59 -4.80
CA GLU A 102 1.29 7.19 -6.12
C GLU A 102 1.72 8.66 -6.04
N GLN A 103 1.04 9.47 -5.22
CA GLN A 103 1.43 10.87 -4.99
C GLN A 103 2.87 10.98 -4.46
N LEU A 104 3.30 10.08 -3.57
CA LEU A 104 4.67 10.07 -3.06
C LEU A 104 5.70 9.66 -4.11
N ILE A 105 5.33 8.79 -5.05
CA ILE A 105 6.18 8.43 -6.19
C ILE A 105 6.35 9.65 -7.09
N ASN A 106 5.27 10.38 -7.38
CA ASN A 106 5.28 11.54 -8.28
C ASN A 106 5.95 12.77 -7.66
N LEU A 107 5.91 12.93 -6.33
CA LEU A 107 6.62 13.99 -5.62
C LEU A 107 8.13 13.73 -5.50
N ARG A 108 8.62 12.54 -5.84
CA ARG A 108 10.04 12.21 -5.74
C ARG A 108 10.77 12.83 -6.94
N PRO A 109 11.58 13.90 -6.78
CA PRO A 109 12.37 14.39 -7.89
C PRO A 109 13.35 13.31 -8.32
N ALA A 110 13.63 13.23 -9.63
CA ALA A 110 14.49 12.24 -10.29
C ALA A 110 15.94 12.15 -9.76
N ALA A 111 16.31 12.92 -8.72
CA ALA A 111 17.66 13.02 -8.17
C ALA A 111 17.92 12.22 -6.87
N ALA A 112 16.93 11.55 -6.27
CA ALA A 112 17.12 10.80 -5.02
C ALA A 112 17.21 9.27 -5.23
N THR A 113 18.03 8.82 -6.18
CA THR A 113 18.35 7.40 -6.39
C THR A 113 19.68 7.03 -5.72
N VAL A 114 19.88 7.42 -4.46
CA VAL A 114 20.95 6.82 -3.65
C VAL A 114 20.46 6.68 -2.20
N THR A 115 20.57 5.44 -1.71
CA THR A 115 20.46 5.02 -0.31
C THR A 115 19.05 4.71 0.21
N SER A 116 18.68 3.44 0.14
CA SER A 116 18.36 2.68 1.37
C SER A 116 18.22 1.20 1.03
N SER A 117 19.32 0.48 1.28
CA SER A 117 19.39 -0.97 1.28
C SER A 117 18.91 -1.53 2.64
N ARG A 118 18.31 -2.72 2.57
CA ARG A 118 18.03 -3.71 3.64
C ARG A 118 16.95 -3.42 4.69
N ARG A 119 15.83 -4.14 4.56
CA ARG A 119 15.58 -5.33 5.40
C ARG A 119 14.71 -6.35 4.67
N THR A 120 15.21 -7.58 4.67
CA THR A 120 14.70 -8.83 4.12
C THR A 120 13.61 -9.43 5.02
N GLY A 121 12.67 -10.15 4.40
CA GLY A 121 12.04 -11.34 4.98
C GLY A 121 10.66 -11.15 5.63
N ALA A 122 9.60 -11.33 4.84
CA ALA A 122 8.38 -12.04 5.24
C ALA A 122 7.44 -12.10 4.02
N ALA A 123 7.42 -13.25 3.34
CA ALA A 123 6.38 -13.55 2.37
C ALA A 123 5.06 -13.78 3.13
N PRO A 124 3.95 -13.10 2.80
CA PRO A 124 2.66 -13.44 3.38
C PRO A 124 2.12 -14.74 2.79
N PRO A 125 1.39 -15.55 3.58
CA PRO A 125 0.74 -16.75 3.08
C PRO A 125 -0.38 -16.39 2.11
N ARG A 126 -0.46 -17.18 1.04
CA ARG A 126 -1.48 -17.13 0.01
C ARG A 126 -2.86 -17.47 0.58
N ARG A 127 -3.84 -16.59 0.40
CA ARG A 127 -5.27 -16.95 0.30
C ARG A 127 -5.93 -16.07 -0.77
N GLY A 128 -6.74 -16.71 -1.61
CA GLY A 128 -7.41 -16.09 -2.74
C GLY A 128 -8.24 -14.91 -2.28
N HIS A 129 -7.96 -13.74 -2.85
CA HIS A 129 -8.83 -12.59 -2.69
C HIS A 129 -10.11 -12.84 -3.49
N ALA A 130 -11.23 -12.53 -2.83
CA ALA A 130 -12.53 -12.37 -3.43
C ALA A 130 -12.42 -11.58 -4.73
N ARG A 131 -13.20 -12.02 -5.72
CA ARG A 131 -13.22 -11.55 -7.11
C ARG A 131 -13.70 -10.09 -7.13
N GLU A 132 -12.82 -9.14 -6.83
CA GLU A 132 -13.02 -7.73 -7.18
C GLU A 132 -13.19 -7.68 -8.71
N GLU A 133 -14.28 -7.08 -9.18
CA GLU A 133 -14.60 -6.95 -10.60
C GLU A 133 -13.65 -5.93 -11.26
N TYR A 134 -12.42 -6.37 -11.51
CA TYR A 134 -11.46 -5.60 -12.30
C TYR A 134 -11.92 -5.54 -13.76
N ASP A 135 -11.52 -4.47 -14.44
CA ASP A 135 -11.61 -4.45 -15.90
C ASP A 135 -10.52 -5.37 -16.45
N GLN A 136 -10.94 -6.59 -16.79
CA GLN A 136 -10.05 -7.66 -17.22
C GLN A 136 -9.39 -7.33 -18.56
N GLU A 137 -10.00 -6.51 -19.40
CA GLU A 137 -9.44 -6.07 -20.68
C GLU A 137 -8.32 -5.06 -20.47
N ALA A 138 -8.55 -4.07 -19.61
CA ALA A 138 -7.53 -3.09 -19.24
C ALA A 138 -6.34 -3.74 -18.50
N LEU A 139 -6.59 -4.74 -17.63
CA LEU A 139 -5.52 -5.51 -17.01
C LEU A 139 -4.70 -6.29 -18.04
N GLN A 140 -5.35 -6.92 -19.03
CA GLN A 140 -4.64 -7.62 -20.10
C GLN A 140 -3.83 -6.65 -20.96
N ALA A 141 -4.35 -5.46 -21.26
CA ALA A 141 -3.61 -4.43 -21.99
C ALA A 141 -2.33 -3.99 -21.24
N LEU A 142 -2.42 -3.79 -19.91
CA LEU A 142 -1.26 -3.48 -19.07
C LEU A 142 -0.22 -4.62 -19.12
N VAL A 143 -0.67 -5.87 -18.95
CA VAL A 143 0.21 -7.05 -18.94
C VAL A 143 0.88 -7.25 -20.30
N GLN A 144 0.14 -7.06 -21.39
CA GLN A 144 0.68 -7.18 -22.74
C GLN A 144 1.71 -6.10 -23.04
N ARG A 145 1.50 -4.87 -22.56
CA ARG A 145 2.49 -3.79 -22.68
C ARG A 145 3.79 -4.15 -21.97
N LEU A 146 3.70 -4.67 -20.75
CA LEU A 146 4.87 -5.12 -19.98
C LEU A 146 5.60 -6.28 -20.66
N LYS A 147 4.86 -7.26 -21.20
CA LYS A 147 5.43 -8.40 -21.93
C LYS A 147 6.09 -7.99 -23.24
N ALA A 148 5.46 -7.12 -24.02
CA ALA A 148 5.99 -6.64 -25.29
C ALA A 148 7.34 -5.94 -25.09
N GLU A 149 7.46 -5.12 -24.05
CA GLU A 149 8.69 -4.39 -23.75
C GLU A 149 9.78 -5.28 -23.13
N ALA A 150 9.38 -6.28 -22.34
CA ALA A 150 10.29 -7.33 -21.89
C ALA A 150 10.86 -8.13 -23.08
N ALA A 151 10.01 -8.50 -24.05
CA ALA A 151 10.40 -9.24 -25.24
C ALA A 151 11.32 -8.40 -26.16
N LYS A 152 11.02 -7.11 -26.37
CA LYS A 152 11.88 -6.20 -27.13
C LYS A 152 13.30 -6.07 -26.55
N LYS A 153 13.44 -6.27 -25.24
CA LYS A 153 14.72 -6.15 -24.52
C LYS A 153 15.38 -7.50 -24.25
N ASP A 154 14.80 -8.58 -24.74
CA ASP A 154 15.23 -9.97 -24.53
C ASP A 154 15.46 -10.30 -23.04
N LEU A 155 14.61 -9.74 -22.16
CA LEU A 155 14.79 -9.89 -20.71
C LEU A 155 14.00 -11.09 -20.18
N PRO A 156 14.68 -12.12 -19.63
CA PRO A 156 13.98 -13.20 -18.97
C PRO A 156 13.31 -12.67 -17.69
N VAL A 157 12.19 -13.30 -17.29
CA VAL A 157 11.41 -12.96 -16.09
C VAL A 157 12.29 -12.80 -14.84
N GLN A 158 13.35 -13.60 -14.73
CA GLN A 158 14.29 -13.55 -13.62
C GLN A 158 15.17 -12.29 -13.64
N ALA A 159 15.60 -11.82 -14.80
CA ALA A 159 16.32 -10.55 -14.95
C ALA A 159 15.42 -9.36 -14.65
N ILE A 160 14.14 -9.42 -15.05
CA ILE A 160 13.12 -8.41 -14.72
C ILE A 160 12.91 -8.35 -13.20
N ALA A 161 12.74 -9.50 -12.54
CA ALA A 161 12.58 -9.57 -11.09
C ALA A 161 13.77 -8.95 -10.36
N VAL A 162 15.01 -9.24 -10.79
CA VAL A 162 16.23 -8.68 -10.21
C VAL A 162 16.30 -7.17 -10.44
N ARG A 163 16.05 -6.69 -11.67
CA ARG A 163 16.08 -5.25 -11.99
C ARG A 163 14.98 -4.45 -11.29
N ALA A 164 13.79 -5.04 -11.16
CA ALA A 164 12.67 -4.44 -10.44
C ALA A 164 12.77 -4.60 -8.91
N ARG A 165 13.76 -5.37 -8.42
CA ARG A 165 13.89 -5.77 -7.00
C ARG A 165 12.61 -6.40 -6.44
N LEU A 166 11.93 -7.19 -7.26
CA LEU A 166 10.70 -7.90 -6.92
C LEU A 166 10.99 -9.39 -6.67
N GLY A 167 10.11 -10.05 -5.91
CA GLY A 167 10.12 -11.49 -5.80
C GLY A 167 9.82 -12.14 -7.16
N ARG A 168 10.46 -13.28 -7.46
CA ARG A 168 10.18 -14.07 -8.68
C ARG A 168 8.70 -14.40 -8.83
N THR A 169 8.06 -14.79 -7.74
CA THR A 169 6.63 -15.14 -7.70
C THR A 169 5.76 -13.92 -8.01
N THR A 170 6.03 -12.77 -7.39
CA THR A 170 5.31 -11.51 -7.65
C THR A 170 5.46 -11.09 -9.10
N THR A 171 6.67 -11.17 -9.66
CA THR A 171 6.92 -10.83 -11.07
C THR A 171 6.15 -11.77 -12.00
N SER A 172 6.11 -13.06 -11.70
CA SER A 172 5.35 -14.05 -12.46
C SER A 172 3.83 -13.84 -12.36
N GLU A 173 3.30 -13.54 -11.17
CA GLU A 173 1.87 -13.29 -10.97
C GLU A 173 1.41 -12.05 -11.76
N VAL A 174 2.21 -10.99 -11.77
CA VAL A 174 1.94 -9.78 -12.55
C VAL A 174 2.02 -10.03 -14.05
N LEU A 175 3.07 -10.69 -14.55
CA LEU A 175 3.19 -11.00 -15.97
C LEU A 175 2.13 -12.01 -16.44
N ASN A 176 1.55 -12.81 -15.54
CA ASN A 176 0.45 -13.70 -15.87
C ASN A 176 -0.94 -13.05 -15.69
N GLY A 177 -1.00 -11.77 -15.28
CA GLY A 177 -2.26 -11.06 -15.09
C GLY A 177 -3.16 -11.68 -14.02
N ARG A 178 -2.58 -12.37 -13.03
CA ARG A 178 -3.35 -13.06 -11.98
C ARG A 178 -3.98 -12.11 -10.96
N SER A 179 -3.45 -10.89 -10.86
CA SER A 179 -3.96 -9.83 -10.00
C SER A 179 -3.56 -8.47 -10.56
N VAL A 180 -4.28 -7.41 -10.19
CA VAL A 180 -3.87 -6.05 -10.50
C VAL A 180 -2.63 -5.71 -9.65
N PRO A 181 -1.48 -5.41 -10.25
CA PRO A 181 -0.28 -5.03 -9.50
C PRO A 181 -0.51 -3.73 -8.72
N SER A 182 0.12 -3.60 -7.55
CA SER A 182 0.15 -2.31 -6.84
C SER A 182 0.89 -1.24 -7.64
N ALA A 183 0.58 0.04 -7.40
CA ALA A 183 1.23 1.17 -8.09
C ALA A 183 2.77 1.10 -7.96
N ARG A 184 3.27 0.74 -6.77
CA ARG A 184 4.69 0.48 -6.51
C ARG A 184 5.28 -0.62 -7.40
N THR A 185 4.53 -1.71 -7.59
CA THR A 185 4.98 -2.84 -8.42
C THR A 185 5.03 -2.44 -9.88
N VAL A 186 4.04 -1.69 -10.35
CA VAL A 186 4.02 -1.12 -11.71
C VAL A 186 5.21 -0.17 -11.92
N ALA A 187 5.45 0.77 -11.00
CA ALA A 187 6.58 1.69 -11.08
C ALA A 187 7.95 0.98 -11.05
N ALA A 188 8.09 -0.08 -10.24
CA ALA A 188 9.30 -0.88 -10.20
C ALA A 188 9.56 -1.63 -11.52
N LEU A 189 8.50 -2.16 -12.14
CA LEU A 189 8.57 -2.81 -13.46
C LEU A 189 8.84 -1.79 -14.57
N ALA A 190 8.19 -0.62 -14.53
CA ALA A 190 8.43 0.48 -15.45
C ALA A 190 9.90 0.88 -15.43
N HIS A 191 10.47 1.10 -14.24
CA HIS A 191 11.89 1.41 -14.09
C HIS A 191 12.80 0.28 -14.58
N ALA A 192 12.47 -0.98 -14.29
CA ALA A 192 13.26 -2.14 -14.73
C ALA A 192 13.27 -2.30 -16.27
N LEU A 193 12.17 -1.92 -16.92
CA LEU A 193 11.99 -1.99 -18.36
C LEU A 193 12.37 -0.69 -19.08
N GLY A 194 12.60 0.41 -18.34
CA GLY A 194 12.87 1.73 -18.91
C GLY A 194 11.65 2.34 -19.60
N LEU A 195 10.46 2.15 -19.03
CA LEU A 195 9.20 2.70 -19.50
C LEU A 195 8.76 3.90 -18.65
N PRO A 196 7.99 4.84 -19.22
CA PRO A 196 7.36 5.90 -18.45
C PRO A 196 6.38 5.28 -17.44
N ALA A 197 6.59 5.58 -16.15
CA ALA A 197 5.76 5.03 -15.08
C ALA A 197 4.32 5.54 -15.18
N ASP A 198 4.11 6.81 -15.58
CA ASP A 198 2.80 7.43 -15.72
C ASP A 198 1.87 6.69 -16.69
N ASP A 199 2.37 6.21 -17.82
CA ASP A 199 1.56 5.47 -18.81
C ASP A 199 1.06 4.16 -18.22
N LEU A 200 1.93 3.43 -17.53
CA LEU A 200 1.59 2.14 -16.94
C LEU A 200 0.68 2.31 -15.70
N LEU A 201 0.84 3.41 -14.95
CA LEU A 201 -0.06 3.76 -13.86
C LEU A 201 -1.46 4.15 -14.36
N ARG A 202 -1.57 4.87 -15.48
CA ARG A 202 -2.85 5.14 -16.14
C ARG A 202 -3.55 3.85 -16.61
N MET A 203 -2.80 2.93 -17.22
CA MET A 203 -3.35 1.62 -17.62
C MET A 203 -3.78 0.79 -16.40
N ARG A 204 -3.07 0.89 -15.28
CA ARG A 204 -3.47 0.28 -14.01
C ARG A 204 -4.76 0.91 -13.46
N ALA A 205 -4.91 2.24 -13.50
CA ALA A 205 -6.13 2.92 -13.05
C ALA A 205 -7.35 2.46 -13.86
N ALA A 206 -7.20 2.35 -15.19
CA ALA A 206 -8.24 1.79 -16.06
C ALA A 206 -8.62 0.35 -15.65
N ALA A 207 -7.65 -0.50 -15.26
CA ALA A 207 -7.91 -1.85 -14.77
C ALA A 207 -8.65 -1.90 -13.43
N LEU A 208 -8.53 -0.85 -12.61
CA LEU A 208 -9.24 -0.70 -11.34
C LEU A 208 -10.60 0.00 -11.50
N ARG A 209 -10.96 0.44 -12.71
CA ARG A 209 -12.10 1.34 -12.99
C ARG A 209 -12.06 2.64 -12.17
N GLU A 210 -10.85 3.17 -11.97
CA GLU A 210 -10.59 4.46 -11.30
C GLU A 210 -10.37 5.62 -12.28
#